data_AF-A0A938B8Y6-F1
#
_entry.id   AF-A0A938B8Y6-F1
#
_cell.length_a   1.000
_cell.length_b   1.000
_cell.length_c   1.000
_cell.angle_alpha   90.00
_cell.angle_beta   90.00
_cell.angle_gamma   90.00
#
_symmetry.space_group_name_H-M   'P 1'
#
loop_
_entity.id
_entity.type
_entity.pdbx_description
1 polymer ?
#
loop_
_entity_poly.entity_id
_entity_poly.type
_entity_poly.pdbx_seq_one_letter_code
_entity_poly.pdbx_strand_id
1 'polypeptide(L)'
;MEEVSEKSQYFLIEDVRKNPELIAELLFKEQDVSVILEKRGNRVRYTYLKTYDKETVRILEEVKSEYRKIKEKGYTREQAFKDFTDARREINKYL
;
A
#
# COMPACT_ATOMS: atom_id res chain seq x y z
N MET A 1 18.05 10.08 13.54
CA MET A 1 17.28 9.91 12.29
C MET A 1 18.07 8.94 11.43
N GLU A 2 17.59 7.71 11.25
CA GLU A 2 18.20 6.78 10.29
C GLU A 2 17.97 7.36 8.89
N GLU A 3 19.04 7.52 8.11
CA GLU A 3 18.94 7.91 6.70
C GLU A 3 18.13 6.84 5.97
N VAL A 4 16.94 7.21 5.50
CA VAL A 4 16.16 6.37 4.60
C VAL A 4 16.96 6.28 3.31
N SER A 5 17.67 5.16 3.12
CA SER A 5 18.41 4.87 1.89
C SER A 5 17.41 4.77 0.73
N GLU A 6 17.19 5.89 0.02
CA GLU A 6 16.42 5.90 -1.22
C GLU A 6 17.17 5.07 -2.27
N LYS A 7 16.74 3.82 -2.45
CA LYS A 7 17.13 3.05 -3.64
C LYS A 7 16.27 3.51 -4.81
N SER A 8 16.84 4.43 -5.59
CA SER A 8 16.24 4.90 -6.85
C SER A 8 16.76 4.07 -8.02
N GLN A 9 15.87 3.78 -8.95
CA GLN A 9 16.19 3.14 -10.23
C GLN A 9 15.46 3.87 -11.35
N TYR A 10 15.85 3.62 -12.60
CA TYR A 10 15.41 4.41 -13.75
C TYR A 10 15.00 3.52 -14.92
N PHE A 11 13.91 3.89 -15.58
CA PHE A 11 13.49 3.29 -16.85
C PHE A 11 13.34 4.37 -17.93
N LEU A 12 13.43 3.99 -19.20
CA LEU A 12 13.04 4.87 -20.29
C LEU A 12 11.52 4.86 -20.44
N ILE A 13 10.95 6.00 -20.83
CA ILE A 13 9.50 6.10 -21.08
C ILE A 13 9.07 5.17 -22.21
N GLU A 14 9.93 4.97 -23.21
CA GLU A 14 9.65 4.04 -24.31
C GLU A 14 9.53 2.59 -23.85
N ASP A 15 10.31 2.19 -22.85
CA ASP A 15 10.27 0.81 -22.33
C ASP A 15 8.97 0.57 -21.56
N VAL A 16 8.51 1.57 -20.79
CA VAL A 16 7.21 1.53 -20.10
C VAL A 16 6.05 1.53 -21.10
N ARG A 17 6.18 2.27 -22.22
CA ARG A 17 5.15 2.28 -23.27
C ARG A 17 5.06 0.94 -24.02
N LYS A 18 6.19 0.28 -24.24
CA LYS A 18 6.26 -1.02 -24.91
C LYS A 18 5.87 -2.17 -23.98
N ASN A 19 6.13 -2.05 -22.68
CA ASN A 19 5.93 -3.09 -21.68
C ASN A 19 5.32 -2.46 -20.40
N PRO A 20 4.03 -2.08 -20.41
CA PRO A 20 3.37 -1.47 -19.26
C PRO A 20 3.36 -2.37 -18.01
N GLU A 21 3.45 -3.68 -18.18
CA GLU A 21 3.59 -4.70 -17.14
C GLU A 21 4.79 -4.47 -16.22
N LEU A 22 5.84 -3.79 -16.68
CA LEU A 22 6.99 -3.42 -15.84
C LEU A 22 6.56 -2.60 -14.61
N ILE A 23 5.57 -1.72 -14.75
CA ILE A 23 5.04 -0.94 -13.63
C ILE A 23 4.23 -1.83 -12.68
N ALA A 24 3.46 -2.76 -13.24
CA ALA A 24 2.68 -3.69 -12.44
C ALA A 24 3.60 -4.60 -11.61
N GLU A 25 4.66 -5.16 -12.19
CA GLU A 25 5.65 -5.98 -11.48
C GLU A 25 6.33 -5.22 -10.32
N LEU A 26 6.58 -3.92 -10.46
CA LEU A 26 7.13 -3.09 -9.38
C LEU A 26 6.15 -2.94 -8.21
N LEU A 27 4.85 -2.87 -8.48
CA LEU A 27 3.80 -2.76 -7.48
C LEU A 27 3.45 -4.12 -6.85
N PHE A 28 3.67 -5.22 -7.57
CA PHE A 28 3.39 -6.58 -7.09
C PHE A 28 4.54 -7.20 -6.28
N LYS A 29 5.73 -6.58 -6.24
CA LYS A 29 6.76 -7.01 -5.28
C LYS A 29 6.20 -6.90 -3.87
N GLU A 30 6.16 -8.03 -3.15
CA GLU A 30 5.57 -8.25 -1.83
C GLU A 30 6.23 -7.47 -0.68
N GLN A 31 6.49 -6.18 -0.88
CA GLN A 31 7.02 -5.29 0.13
C GLN A 31 6.02 -4.16 0.27
N ASP A 32 5.62 -3.83 1.50
CA ASP A 32 4.84 -2.62 1.79
C ASP A 32 5.73 -1.41 1.48
N VAL A 33 5.75 -1.01 0.20
CA VAL A 33 6.56 0.09 -0.32
C VAL A 33 5.68 1.11 -1.01
N SER A 34 5.85 2.39 -0.65
CA SER A 34 5.38 3.46 -1.53
C SER A 34 6.33 3.57 -2.71
N VAL A 35 5.76 3.53 -3.90
CA VAL A 35 6.47 3.78 -5.15
C VAL A 35 6.22 5.23 -5.56
N ILE A 36 7.29 6.02 -5.63
CA ILE A 36 7.25 7.35 -6.26
C ILE A 36 7.73 7.19 -7.69
N LEU A 37 6.92 7.61 -8.66
CA LEU A 37 7.28 7.68 -10.08
C LEU A 37 7.44 9.15 -10.49
N GLU A 38 8.62 9.52 -10.96
CA GLU A 38 8.93 10.89 -11.38
C GLU A 38 9.44 10.89 -12.82
N LYS A 39 8.72 11.59 -13.70
CA LYS A 39 9.16 11.79 -15.09
C LYS A 39 10.25 12.85 -15.15
N ARG A 40 11.45 12.47 -15.61
CA ARG A 40 12.58 13.36 -15.91
C ARG A 40 13.00 13.23 -17.37
N GLY A 41 12.46 14.09 -18.22
CA GLY A 41 12.71 14.04 -19.66
C GLY A 41 12.16 12.75 -20.30
N ASN A 42 13.05 11.94 -20.89
CA ASN A 42 12.74 10.60 -21.44
C ASN A 42 12.89 9.46 -20.41
N ARG A 43 13.13 9.78 -19.15
CA ARG A 43 13.30 8.78 -18.09
C ARG A 43 12.20 8.88 -17.07
N VAL A 44 11.84 7.75 -16.49
CA VAL A 44 11.02 7.65 -15.28
C VAL A 44 11.95 7.20 -14.16
N ARG A 45 12.15 8.06 -13.16
CA ARG A 45 12.76 7.66 -11.89
C ARG A 45 11.70 6.95 -11.08
N TYR A 46 12.04 5.81 -10.50
CA TYR A 46 11.22 5.17 -9.49
C TYR A 46 12.01 5.00 -8.20
N THR A 47 11.35 5.25 -7.08
CA THR A 47 11.96 5.15 -5.75
C THR A 47 11.03 4.40 -4.82
N TYR A 48 11.59 3.47 -4.04
CA TYR A 48 10.89 2.79 -2.97
C TYR A 48 11.13 3.53 -1.64
N LEU A 49 10.04 3.94 -0.99
CA LEU A 49 10.07 4.33 0.41
C LEU A 49 9.50 3.17 1.22
N LYS A 50 10.25 2.68 2.21
CA LYS A 50 9.67 1.84 3.27
C LYS A 50 8.61 2.68 3.96
N THR A 51 7.34 2.35 3.75
CA THR A 51 6.22 3.17 4.22
C THR A 51 5.99 3.09 5.71
N TYR A 52 6.49 2.03 6.35
CA TYR A 52 6.18 1.72 7.73
C TYR A 52 7.45 1.37 8.50
N ASP A 53 7.63 2.02 9.64
CA ASP A 53 8.58 1.56 10.65
C ASP A 53 8.14 0.18 11.21
N LYS A 54 9.04 -0.49 11.93
CA LYS A 54 8.79 -1.83 12.46
C LYS A 54 7.56 -1.89 13.37
N GLU A 55 7.27 -0.80 14.09
CA GLU A 55 6.14 -0.73 15.02
C GLU A 55 4.83 -0.66 14.24
N THR A 56 4.79 0.12 13.16
CA THR A 56 3.63 0.23 12.28
C THR A 56 3.36 -1.08 11.54
N VAL A 57 4.40 -1.77 11.06
CA VAL A 57 4.24 -3.12 10.47
C VAL A 57 3.65 -4.09 11.48
N ARG A 58 4.15 -4.08 12.72
CA ARG A 58 3.62 -4.92 13.80
C ARG A 58 2.15 -4.64 14.10
N ILE A 59 1.75 -3.36 14.20
CA ILE A 59 0.35 -2.97 14.42
C ILE A 59 -0.53 -3.47 13.28
N LEU A 60 -0.09 -3.31 12.03
CA LEU A 60 -0.84 -3.78 10.86
C LEU A 60 -0.98 -5.32 10.84
N GLU A 61 0.04 -6.06 11.24
CA GLU A 61 -0.02 -7.51 11.38
C GLU A 61 -0.97 -7.95 12.50
N GLU A 62 -0.93 -7.28 13.65
CA GLU A 62 -1.85 -7.52 14.78
C GLU A 62 -3.31 -7.30 14.33
N VAL A 63 -3.62 -6.17 13.68
CA VAL A 63 -4.96 -5.86 13.16
C VAL A 63 -5.40 -6.86 12.08
N LYS A 64 -4.51 -7.23 11.15
CA LYS A 64 -4.81 -8.26 10.14
C LYS A 64 -5.13 -9.62 10.77
N SER A 65 -4.39 -10.00 11.82
CA SER A 65 -4.60 -11.25 12.54
C SER A 65 -5.92 -11.26 13.30
N GLU A 66 -6.26 -10.16 13.98
CA GLU A 66 -7.56 -9.99 14.64
C GLU A 66 -8.72 -10.04 13.64
N TYR A 67 -8.60 -9.34 12.51
CA TYR A 67 -9.58 -9.37 11.44
C TYR A 67 -9.80 -10.78 10.89
N ARG A 68 -8.72 -11.55 10.66
CA ARG A 68 -8.81 -12.96 10.22
C ARG A 68 -9.53 -13.84 11.24
N LYS A 69 -9.22 -13.70 12.54
CA LYS A 69 -9.90 -14.43 13.63
C LYS A 69 -11.38 -14.10 13.72
N ILE A 70 -11.76 -12.84 13.48
CA ILE A 70 -13.17 -12.41 13.42
C ILE A 70 -13.85 -13.04 12.19
N LYS A 71 -13.18 -13.04 11.03
CA LYS A 71 -13.69 -13.69 9.81
C LYS A 71 -13.89 -15.20 9.97
N GLU A 72 -12.96 -15.90 10.63
CA GLU A 72 -13.04 -17.35 10.88
C GLU A 72 -14.20 -17.72 11.83
N LYS A 73 -14.56 -16.83 12.76
CA LYS A 73 -15.75 -17.01 13.62
C LYS A 73 -17.06 -16.62 12.93
N GLY A 74 -17.00 -15.93 11.79
CA GLY A 74 -18.14 -15.32 11.14
C GLY A 74 -18.64 -14.08 11.88
N TYR A 75 -19.11 -13.08 11.13
CA TYR A 75 -19.76 -11.91 11.72
C TYR A 75 -21.18 -12.25 12.15
N THR A 76 -21.62 -11.80 13.33
CA THR A 76 -23.06 -11.71 13.58
C THR A 76 -23.64 -10.58 12.73
N ARG A 77 -24.94 -10.67 12.41
CA ARG A 77 -25.63 -9.66 11.61
C ARG A 77 -25.51 -8.27 12.24
N GLU A 78 -25.58 -8.18 13.56
CA GLU A 78 -25.45 -6.92 14.30
C GLU A 78 -24.03 -6.33 14.17
N GLN A 79 -22.99 -7.16 14.24
CA GLN A 79 -21.60 -6.70 14.10
C GLN A 79 -21.31 -6.20 12.69
N ALA A 80 -21.77 -6.91 11.66
CA ALA A 80 -21.60 -6.47 10.28
C ALA A 80 -22.30 -5.13 9.99
N PHE A 81 -23.52 -4.93 10.50
CA PHE A 81 -24.25 -3.67 10.33
C PHE A 81 -23.61 -2.51 11.09
N LYS A 82 -23.07 -2.77 12.29
CA LYS A 82 -22.37 -1.76 13.08
C LYS A 82 -21.08 -1.31 12.37
N ASP A 83 -20.23 -2.25 11.96
CA ASP A 83 -18.98 -1.95 11.26
C ASP A 83 -19.23 -1.18 9.96
N PHE A 84 -20.24 -1.57 9.19
CA PHE A 84 -20.65 -0.85 7.98
C PHE A 84 -21.10 0.59 8.29
N THR A 85 -21.89 0.79 9.34
CA THR A 85 -22.40 2.11 9.73
C THR A 85 -21.28 3.02 10.22
N ASP A 86 -20.35 2.48 11.00
CA ASP A 86 -19.20 3.22 11.54
C ASP A 86 -18.20 3.57 10.42
N ALA A 87 -17.92 2.64 9.50
CA ALA A 87 -17.09 2.91 8.32
C ALA A 87 -17.71 4.00 7.42
N ARG A 88 -19.03 3.95 7.19
CA ARG A 88 -19.74 4.98 6.43
C ARG A 88 -19.68 6.33 7.12
N ARG A 89 -19.80 6.37 8.45
CA ARG A 89 -19.70 7.61 9.23
C ARG A 89 -18.30 8.22 9.11
N GLU A 90 -17.24 7.41 9.15
CA GLU A 90 -15.87 7.91 8.99
C GLU A 90 -15.60 8.44 7.59
N ILE A 91 -15.99 7.73 6.54
CA ILE A 91 -15.80 8.21 5.15
C ILE A 91 -16.49 9.56 4.95
N ASN A 92 -17.69 9.74 5.52
CA ASN A 92 -18.42 11.01 5.45
C ASN A 92 -17.76 12.17 6.22
N LYS A 93 -16.78 11.95 7.10
CA LYS A 93 -16.04 13.06 7.71
C LYS A 93 -15.04 13.71 6.75
N TYR A 94 -14.69 13.01 5.68
CA TYR A 94 -13.69 13.43 4.70
C TYR A 94 -14.28 13.75 3.32
N LEU A 95 -15.61 13.69 3.19
CA LEU A 95 -16.40 14.15 2.05
C LEU A 95 -17.13 15.44 2.41
#